data_AF-A0A969Q066-F1
#
_entry.id   AF-A0A969Q066-F1
#
_cell.length_a   1.000
_cell.length_b   1.000
_cell.length_c   1.000
_cell.angle_alpha   90.00
_cell.angle_beta   90.00
_cell.angle_gamma   90.00
#
_symmetry.space_group_name_H-M   'P 1'
#
loop_
_entity.id
_entity.type
_entity.pdbx_description
1 polymer ?
#
loop_
_entity_poly.entity_id
_entity_poly.type
_entity_poly.pdbx_seq_one_letter_code
_entity_poly.pdbx_strand_id
1 'polypeptide(L)'
;QFDRGADVVYAAAGRHRPRRLSGGEDAGKLAIGVDSNQNYIHPGTMLTSMLKRVDLAVYNSFKTAQDGSWKPGLQILGLAEDGVGWALDDNNKALITPEMQAAVDKVKADIIAGTVTVHDYMSDNACPY
;
A
#
# COMPACT_ATOMS: atom_id res chain seq x y z
N GLN A 1 17.56 5.45 -8.09
CA GLN A 1 17.50 4.64 -6.84
C GLN A 1 18.14 3.28 -7.08
N PHE A 2 17.73 2.59 -8.13
CA PHE A 2 18.37 1.33 -8.56
C PHE A 2 19.87 1.46 -8.85
N ASP A 3 20.31 2.54 -9.52
CA ASP A 3 21.75 2.81 -9.77
C ASP A 3 22.57 3.05 -8.49
N ARG A 4 21.88 3.35 -7.37
CA ARG A 4 22.49 3.51 -6.04
C ARG A 4 22.48 2.20 -5.24
N GLY A 5 22.14 1.07 -5.87
CA GLY A 5 22.20 -0.25 -5.28
C GLY A 5 20.91 -0.78 -4.66
N ALA A 6 19.80 -0.03 -4.66
CA ALA A 6 18.53 -0.55 -4.14
C ALA A 6 18.05 -1.75 -4.98
N ASP A 7 17.56 -2.82 -4.36
CA ASP A 7 16.98 -4.00 -5.05
C ASP A 7 15.46 -3.92 -5.20
N VAL A 8 14.82 -3.17 -4.30
CA VAL A 8 13.38 -2.92 -4.29
C VAL A 8 13.12 -1.43 -4.11
N VAL A 9 12.21 -0.85 -4.91
CA VAL A 9 11.80 0.57 -4.76
C VAL A 9 10.30 0.68 -4.53
N TYR A 10 9.91 1.33 -3.44
CA TYR A 10 8.53 1.72 -3.17
C TYR A 10 8.18 3.04 -3.87
N ALA A 11 7.30 2.98 -4.86
CA ALA A 11 7.03 4.09 -5.77
C ALA A 11 5.86 4.98 -5.28
N ALA A 12 5.91 5.57 -4.09
CA ALA A 12 4.82 6.42 -3.57
C ALA A 12 4.76 7.84 -4.20
N ALA A 13 4.47 7.98 -5.51
CA ALA A 13 4.63 9.27 -6.21
C ALA A 13 3.57 9.66 -7.28
N GLY A 14 2.31 9.27 -7.09
CA GLY A 14 1.21 9.71 -7.95
C GLY A 14 1.43 9.42 -9.45
N ARG A 15 1.23 10.45 -10.27
CA ARG A 15 1.41 10.38 -11.73
C ARG A 15 2.86 10.16 -12.19
N HIS A 16 3.85 10.37 -11.31
CA HIS A 16 5.27 10.19 -11.65
C HIS A 16 5.77 8.76 -11.44
N ARG A 17 4.90 7.84 -11.02
CA ARG A 17 5.20 6.43 -10.76
C ARG A 17 5.65 5.61 -11.97
N PRO A 18 5.11 5.76 -13.19
CA PRO A 18 5.46 4.91 -14.32
C PRO A 18 6.97 4.80 -14.55
N ARG A 19 7.71 5.92 -14.46
CA ARG A 19 9.18 5.93 -14.60
C ARG A 19 9.91 5.08 -13.56
N ARG A 20 9.38 4.96 -12.33
CA ARG A 20 10.02 4.14 -11.28
C ARG A 20 9.66 2.67 -11.43
N LEU A 21 8.46 2.37 -11.93
CA LEU A 21 8.03 0.99 -12.20
C LEU A 21 8.79 0.40 -13.37
N SER A 22 8.87 1.12 -14.51
CA SER A 22 9.67 0.70 -15.66
C SER A 22 11.15 0.60 -15.32
N GLY A 23 11.68 1.49 -14.45
CA GLY A 23 13.06 1.39 -13.99
C GLY A 23 13.37 0.13 -13.17
N GLY A 24 12.36 -0.53 -12.59
CA GLY A 24 12.54 -1.84 -11.96
C GLY A 24 12.74 -2.92 -13.01
N GLU A 25 11.86 -2.96 -14.02
CA GLU A 25 11.95 -3.89 -15.15
C GLU A 25 13.27 -3.73 -15.90
N ASP A 26 13.62 -2.49 -16.26
CA ASP A 26 14.86 -2.15 -16.98
C ASP A 26 16.11 -2.60 -16.22
N ALA A 27 16.07 -2.57 -14.88
CA ALA A 27 17.18 -2.94 -14.01
C ALA A 27 17.15 -4.41 -13.58
N GLY A 28 16.12 -5.19 -13.96
CA GLY A 28 15.91 -6.56 -13.45
C GLY A 28 15.67 -6.60 -11.93
N LYS A 29 15.03 -5.56 -11.38
CA LYS A 29 14.83 -5.32 -9.95
C LYS A 29 13.35 -5.12 -9.63
N LEU A 30 13.00 -5.13 -8.35
CA LEU A 30 11.59 -5.13 -7.96
C LEU A 30 11.06 -3.73 -7.65
N ALA A 31 9.76 -3.55 -7.87
CA ALA A 31 9.04 -2.33 -7.53
C ALA A 31 7.78 -2.61 -6.71
N ILE A 32 7.39 -1.67 -5.86
CA ILE A 32 6.13 -1.71 -5.11
C ILE A 32 5.25 -0.55 -5.59
N GLY A 33 4.06 -0.88 -6.10
CA GLY A 33 3.04 0.07 -6.54
C GLY A 33 2.27 0.69 -5.37
N VAL A 34 1.40 1.67 -5.65
CA VAL A 34 0.57 2.32 -4.62
C VAL A 34 -0.81 2.74 -5.13
N ASP A 35 -1.69 3.02 -4.18
CA ASP A 35 -3.08 3.46 -4.29
C ASP A 35 -4.02 2.37 -4.83
N SER A 36 -3.69 1.75 -5.96
CA SER A 36 -4.46 0.65 -6.56
C SER A 36 -3.58 -0.57 -6.78
N ASN A 37 -4.19 -1.72 -7.11
CA ASN A 37 -3.41 -2.88 -7.53
C ASN A 37 -2.75 -2.59 -8.89
N GLN A 38 -1.43 -2.55 -8.91
CA GLN A 38 -0.59 -2.28 -10.08
C GLN A 38 0.27 -3.48 -10.46
N ASN A 39 0.05 -4.65 -9.86
CA ASN A 39 0.89 -5.84 -10.06
C ASN A 39 0.95 -6.27 -11.55
N TYR A 40 -0.14 -6.04 -12.28
CA TYR A 40 -0.28 -6.37 -13.70
C TYR A 40 0.53 -5.48 -14.66
N ILE A 41 1.06 -4.34 -14.21
CA ILE A 41 1.72 -3.37 -15.11
C ILE A 41 3.05 -3.94 -15.65
N HIS A 42 3.83 -4.58 -14.78
CA HIS A 42 5.08 -5.28 -15.12
C HIS A 42 5.13 -6.63 -14.36
N PRO A 43 4.42 -7.67 -14.84
CA PRO A 43 4.38 -8.97 -14.16
C PRO A 43 5.78 -9.54 -13.93
N GLY A 44 6.03 -10.10 -12.74
CA GLY A 44 7.36 -10.58 -12.35
C GLY A 44 8.34 -9.49 -11.85
N THR A 45 8.02 -8.20 -12.05
CA THR A 45 8.79 -7.05 -11.51
C THR A 45 8.07 -6.40 -10.33
N MET A 46 6.74 -6.38 -10.37
CA MET A 46 5.92 -5.78 -9.31
C MET A 46 5.82 -6.72 -8.11
N LEU A 47 6.58 -6.43 -7.04
CA LEU A 47 6.57 -7.24 -5.81
C LEU A 47 5.19 -7.23 -5.16
N THR A 48 4.57 -6.06 -5.03
CA THR A 48 3.18 -5.89 -4.59
C THR A 48 2.73 -4.45 -4.88
N SER A 49 1.52 -4.09 -4.45
CA SER A 49 1.00 -2.74 -4.45
C SER A 49 0.40 -2.40 -3.09
N MET A 50 0.79 -1.27 -2.51
CA MET A 50 0.15 -0.75 -1.30
C MET A 50 -1.19 -0.11 -1.68
N LEU A 51 -2.29 -0.74 -1.28
CA LEU A 51 -3.63 -0.31 -1.59
C LEU A 51 -4.05 0.84 -0.67
N LYS A 52 -4.69 1.85 -1.25
CA LYS A 52 -5.38 2.91 -0.51
C LYS A 52 -6.77 3.05 -1.09
N ARG A 53 -7.78 2.64 -0.32
CA ARG A 53 -9.18 2.57 -0.74
C ARG A 53 -9.87 3.93 -0.71
N VAL A 54 -9.35 4.86 -1.50
CA VAL A 54 -9.99 6.17 -1.71
C VAL A 54 -11.38 5.99 -2.34
N ASP A 55 -11.55 4.95 -3.16
CA ASP A 55 -12.85 4.51 -3.68
C ASP A 55 -13.86 4.24 -2.56
N LEU A 56 -13.46 3.49 -1.53
CA LEU A 56 -14.29 3.19 -0.36
C LEU A 56 -14.63 4.47 0.41
N ALA A 57 -13.65 5.34 0.64
CA ALA A 57 -13.85 6.62 1.35
C ALA A 57 -14.86 7.52 0.63
N VAL A 58 -14.72 7.66 -0.70
CA VAL A 58 -15.62 8.45 -1.54
C VAL A 58 -17.02 7.84 -1.57
N TYR A 59 -17.11 6.53 -1.80
CA TYR A 59 -18.39 5.82 -1.83
C TYR A 59 -19.16 5.98 -0.52
N ASN A 60 -18.52 5.73 0.63
CA ASN A 60 -19.15 5.84 1.94
C ASN A 60 -19.61 7.28 2.23
N SER A 61 -18.82 8.28 1.82
CA SER A 61 -19.17 9.70 1.99
C SER A 61 -20.45 10.07 1.23
N PHE A 62 -20.53 9.69 -0.05
CA PHE A 62 -21.73 9.94 -0.85
C PHE A 62 -22.93 9.11 -0.40
N LYS A 63 -22.70 7.85 -0.02
CA LYS A 63 -23.76 6.96 0.44
C LYS A 63 -24.42 7.48 1.71
N THR A 64 -23.63 7.88 2.70
CA THR A 64 -24.15 8.45 3.95
C THR A 64 -24.82 9.81 3.74
N ALA A 65 -24.33 10.63 2.80
CA ALA A 65 -24.98 11.89 2.43
C ALA A 65 -26.35 11.65 1.80
N GLN A 66 -26.45 10.69 0.86
CA GLN A 66 -27.70 10.28 0.25
C GLN A 66 -28.70 9.72 1.27
N ASP A 67 -28.22 8.92 2.22
CA ASP A 67 -29.05 8.28 3.25
C ASP A 67 -29.39 9.24 4.42
N GLY A 68 -28.93 10.49 4.38
CA GLY A 68 -29.13 11.49 5.44
C GLY A 68 -28.42 11.17 6.76
N SER A 69 -27.48 10.22 6.75
CA SER A 69 -26.74 9.73 7.92
C SER A 69 -25.31 10.30 8.00
N TRP A 70 -24.93 11.15 7.06
CA TRP A 70 -23.61 11.78 7.03
C TRP A 70 -23.33 12.56 8.32
N LYS A 71 -22.10 12.44 8.82
CA LYS A 71 -21.62 13.15 9.99
C LYS A 71 -20.34 13.92 9.67
N PRO A 72 -20.22 15.18 10.10
CA PRO A 72 -18.94 15.90 10.02
C PRO A 72 -17.94 15.27 10.99
N GLY A 73 -16.65 15.36 10.65
CA GLY A 73 -15.56 14.89 11.51
C GLY A 73 -14.50 14.10 10.74
N LEU A 74 -13.52 13.60 11.48
CA LEU A 74 -12.45 12.75 10.94
C LEU A 74 -12.92 11.30 10.88
N GLN A 75 -12.71 10.67 9.73
CA GLN A 75 -12.86 9.23 9.55
C GLN A 75 -11.47 8.66 9.25
N ILE A 76 -11.02 7.72 10.07
CA ILE A 76 -9.74 7.03 9.90
C ILE A 76 -10.05 5.67 9.27
N LEU A 77 -9.48 5.41 8.10
CA LEU A 77 -9.63 4.13 7.39
C LEU A 77 -8.26 3.46 7.31
N GLY A 78 -7.90 2.71 8.35
CA GLY A 78 -6.65 2.00 8.46
C GLY A 78 -6.75 0.55 7.97
N LEU A 79 -5.84 -0.31 8.48
CA LEU A 79 -5.87 -1.75 8.20
C LEU A 79 -7.12 -2.44 8.78
N ALA A 80 -7.66 -1.91 9.89
CA ALA A 80 -8.85 -2.46 10.55
C ALA A 80 -10.13 -2.21 9.73
N GLU A 81 -10.22 -1.05 9.08
CA GLU A 81 -11.37 -0.66 8.23
C GLU A 81 -11.20 -1.10 6.77
N ASP A 82 -10.17 -1.89 6.45
CA ASP A 82 -9.78 -2.24 5.07
C ASP A 82 -9.54 -1.01 4.17
N GLY A 83 -9.20 0.14 4.77
CA GLY A 83 -8.92 1.39 4.08
C GLY A 83 -7.56 1.41 3.40
N VAL A 84 -6.61 0.64 3.94
CA VAL A 84 -5.29 0.41 3.35
C VAL A 84 -4.95 -1.08 3.40
N GLY A 85 -4.04 -1.51 2.55
CA GLY A 85 -3.61 -2.90 2.49
C GLY A 85 -2.50 -3.17 1.50
N TRP A 86 -2.30 -4.43 1.16
CA TRP A 86 -1.36 -4.87 0.13
C TRP A 86 -2.05 -5.81 -0.85
N ALA A 87 -1.53 -5.91 -2.07
CA ALA A 87 -2.12 -6.72 -3.13
C ALA A 87 -1.36 -8.03 -3.35
N LEU A 88 -2.08 -9.14 -3.34
CA LEU A 88 -1.61 -10.47 -3.74
C LEU A 88 -2.55 -11.04 -4.80
N ASP A 89 -2.03 -11.28 -6.00
CA ASP A 89 -2.76 -11.81 -7.15
C ASP A 89 -1.85 -12.67 -8.04
N ASP A 90 -2.38 -13.17 -9.14
CA ASP A 90 -1.64 -14.08 -10.03
C ASP A 90 -0.42 -13.41 -10.69
N ASN A 91 -0.33 -12.08 -10.67
CA ASN A 91 0.80 -11.35 -11.26
C ASN A 91 2.03 -11.28 -10.33
N ASN A 92 1.84 -11.41 -9.01
CA ASN A 92 2.93 -11.33 -8.04
C ASN A 92 3.03 -12.53 -7.08
N LYS A 93 2.07 -13.45 -7.05
CA LYS A 93 2.10 -14.65 -6.19
C LYS A 93 3.42 -15.44 -6.28
N ALA A 94 4.02 -15.55 -7.47
CA ALA A 94 5.29 -16.26 -7.65
C ALA A 94 6.49 -15.57 -6.97
N LEU A 95 6.39 -14.27 -6.66
CA LEU A 95 7.42 -13.49 -5.97
C LEU A 95 7.28 -13.52 -4.45
N ILE A 96 6.11 -13.92 -3.94
CA ILE A 96 5.78 -13.87 -2.52
C ILE A 96 5.84 -15.28 -1.93
N THR A 97 6.81 -15.51 -1.05
CA THR A 97 6.93 -16.80 -0.38
C THR A 97 5.87 -16.94 0.72
N PRO A 98 5.54 -18.17 1.14
CA PRO A 98 4.65 -18.40 2.28
C PRO A 98 5.12 -17.68 3.56
N GLU A 99 6.43 -17.60 3.79
CA GLU A 99 7.01 -16.89 4.93
C GLU A 99 6.79 -15.39 4.84
N MET A 100 6.94 -14.79 3.65
CA MET A 100 6.66 -13.37 3.43
C MET A 100 5.19 -13.05 3.69
N GLN A 101 4.28 -13.86 3.15
CA GLN A 101 2.85 -13.68 3.37
C GLN A 101 2.50 -13.80 4.85
N ALA A 102 3.00 -14.83 5.54
CA ALA A 102 2.76 -15.02 6.97
C ALA A 102 3.31 -13.84 7.81
N ALA A 103 4.46 -13.29 7.45
CA ALA A 103 5.02 -12.12 8.12
C ALA A 103 4.15 -10.86 7.95
N VAL A 104 3.65 -10.61 6.74
CA VAL A 104 2.76 -9.47 6.47
C VAL A 104 1.41 -9.65 7.17
N ASP A 105 0.83 -10.85 7.13
CA ASP A 105 -0.44 -11.15 7.79
C ASP A 105 -0.34 -11.01 9.31
N LYS A 106 0.78 -11.46 9.90
CA LYS A 106 1.08 -11.27 11.31
C LYS A 106 1.18 -9.79 11.67
N VAL A 107 2.00 -9.01 10.95
CA VAL A 107 2.16 -7.58 11.23
C VAL A 107 0.84 -6.82 11.05
N LYS A 108 0.03 -7.18 10.06
CA LYS A 108 -1.33 -6.63 9.90
C LYS A 108 -2.17 -6.90 11.15
N ALA A 109 -2.20 -8.15 11.64
CA ALA A 109 -2.94 -8.51 12.85
C ALA A 109 -2.41 -7.76 14.08
N ASP A 110 -1.10 -7.67 14.24
CA ASP A 110 -0.46 -6.98 15.36
C ASP A 110 -0.74 -5.47 15.35
N ILE A 111 -0.79 -4.83 14.17
CA ILE A 111 -1.18 -3.41 14.04
C ILE A 111 -2.65 -3.22 14.39
N ILE A 112 -3.54 -4.10 13.89
CA ILE A 112 -4.98 -4.02 14.20
C ILE A 112 -5.24 -4.24 15.70
N ALA A 113 -4.48 -5.15 16.34
CA ALA A 113 -4.57 -5.41 17.77
C ALA A 113 -3.94 -4.31 18.64
N GLY A 114 -3.18 -3.37 18.05
CA GLY A 114 -2.44 -2.34 18.75
C GLY A 114 -1.12 -2.82 19.38
N THR A 115 -0.74 -4.09 19.20
CA THR A 115 0.55 -4.64 19.62
C THR A 115 1.71 -3.93 18.92
N VAL A 116 1.52 -3.59 17.64
CA VAL A 116 2.46 -2.76 16.86
C VAL A 116 1.81 -1.41 16.60
N THR A 117 2.45 -0.35 17.08
CA THR A 117 2.03 1.03 16.76
C THR A 117 2.86 1.57 15.62
N VAL A 118 2.20 1.96 14.53
CA VAL A 118 2.86 2.63 13.41
C VAL A 118 3.08 4.09 13.78
N HIS A 119 4.33 4.56 13.67
CA HIS A 119 4.66 5.97 13.92
C HIS A 119 3.96 6.87 12.90
N ASP A 120 3.19 7.84 13.38
CA ASP A 120 2.64 8.89 12.54
C ASP A 120 3.64 10.04 12.48
N TYR A 121 4.32 10.19 11.34
CA TYR A 121 5.23 11.30 11.08
C TYR A 121 4.58 12.66 11.37
N MET A 122 3.27 12.81 11.14
CA MET A 122 2.58 14.09 11.34
C MET A 122 2.41 14.44 12.83
N SER A 123 2.64 13.49 13.74
CA SER A 123 2.54 13.72 15.19
C SER A 123 3.72 14.49 15.76
N ASP A 124 4.93 14.31 15.21
CA ASP A 124 6.17 14.90 15.73
C ASP A 124 7.14 15.42 14.66
N ASN A 125 6.83 15.24 13.37
CA ASN A 125 7.68 15.53 12.21
C ASN A 125 9.05 14.84 12.27
N ALA A 126 9.13 13.66 12.89
CA ALA A 126 10.35 12.87 12.99
C ALA A 126 10.20 11.49 12.34
N CYS A 127 11.32 10.95 11.86
CA CYS A 127 11.48 9.54 11.50
C CYS A 127 12.48 8.93 12.47
N PRO A 128 12.05 8.52 13.68
CA PRO A 128 12.95 8.09 14.75
C PRO A 128 13.56 6.69 14.53
N TYR A 129 13.17 5.99 13.47
CA TYR A 129 13.59 4.63 13.12
C TYR A 129 14.17 4.59 11.70
#